data_AF-A0A1F4MXQ3-F1
#
_entry.id   AF-A0A1F4MXQ3-F1
#
_cell.length_a   1.000
_cell.length_b   1.000
_cell.length_c   1.000
_cell.angle_alpha   90.00
_cell.angle_beta   90.00
_cell.angle_gamma   90.00
#
_symmetry.space_group_name_H-M   'P 1'
#
loop_
_entity.id
_entity.type
_entity.pdbx_description
1 polymer ?
#
loop_
_entity_poly.entity_id
_entity_poly.type
_entity_poly.pdbx_seq_one_letter_code
_entity_poly.pdbx_strand_id
1 'polypeptide(L)' 'MRYTTFVCELKSDNSITIPVEVRDKLDLRTGDKIEISLKKIKSKRLEIVISKNPLYKLLKVNEE' A
#
# COMPACT_ATOMS: atom_id res chain seq x y z
N MET A 1 15.77 6.49 -7.41
CA MET A 1 15.06 5.64 -6.44
C MET A 1 15.07 4.21 -6.98
N ARG A 2 15.72 3.25 -6.31
CA ARG A 2 15.74 1.84 -6.78
C ARG A 2 14.35 1.24 -6.57
N TYR A 3 13.70 0.82 -7.65
CA TYR A 3 12.49 0.01 -7.55
C TYR A 3 12.88 -1.34 -6.95
N THR A 4 12.22 -1.72 -5.86
CA THR A 4 12.35 -3.07 -5.31
C THR A 4 11.16 -3.87 -5.79
N THR A 5 11.42 -5.03 -6.41
CA THR A 5 10.37 -5.95 -6.86
C THR A 5 10.22 -7.03 -5.80
N PHE A 6 8.98 -7.29 -5.41
CA PHE A 6 8.62 -8.36 -4.50
C PHE A 6 7.72 -9.35 -5.23
N VAL A 7 7.93 -10.64 -5.00
CA VAL A 7 7.06 -11.69 -5.50
C VAL A 7 6.10 -12.05 -4.38
N CYS A 8 4.81 -12.05 -4.68
CA CYS A 8 3.76 -12.46 -3.75
C CYS A 8 2.72 -13.29 -4.48
N GLU A 9 2.03 -14.15 -3.74
CA GLU A 9 0.94 -14.95 -4.24
C GLU A 9 -0.38 -14.16 -4.12
N LEU A 10 -1.20 -14.20 -5.17
CA LEU A 10 -2.57 -13.71 -5.13
C LEU A 10 -3.42 -14.73 -4.36
N LYS A 11 -3.93 -14.33 -3.21
CA LYS A 11 -4.78 -15.20 -2.38
C LYS A 11 -6.16 -15.37 -3.02
N SER A 12 -6.88 -16.39 -2.56
CA SER A 12 -8.24 -16.72 -3.04
C SER A 12 -9.27 -15.59 -2.84
N ASP A 13 -9.01 -14.66 -1.93
CA ASP A 13 -9.83 -13.48 -1.66
C ASP A 13 -9.46 -12.25 -2.50
N ASN A 14 -8.63 -12.43 -3.54
CA ASN A 14 -8.07 -11.37 -4.38
C ASN A 14 -7.18 -10.37 -3.62
N SER A 15 -6.63 -10.76 -2.48
CA SER A 15 -5.67 -9.95 -1.73
C SER A 15 -4.22 -10.38 -1.94
N ILE A 16 -3.30 -9.44 -1.73
CA ILE A 16 -1.87 -9.71 -1.56
C ILE A 16 -1.43 -9.26 -0.16
N THR A 17 -0.37 -9.88 0.34
CA THR A 17 0.23 -9.45 1.62
C THR A 17 1.33 -8.43 1.35
N ILE A 18 1.29 -7.29 2.05
CA ILE A 18 2.37 -6.31 2.01
C ILE A 18 3.63 -6.96 2.63
N PRO A 19 4.75 -7.08 1.90
CA PRO A 19 5.99 -7.69 2.41
C PRO A 19 6.52 -6.98 3.67
N VAL A 20 7.21 -7.73 4.53
CA VAL A 20 7.71 -7.22 5.83
C VAL A 20 8.65 -6.03 5.63
N GLU A 21 9.51 -6.07 4.62
CA GLU A 21 10.47 -5.01 4.30
C GLU A 21 9.77 -3.71 3.86
N VAL A 22 8.60 -3.82 3.22
CA VAL A 22 7.78 -2.66 2.84
C VAL A 22 7.10 -2.08 4.09
N ARG A 23 6.56 -2.93 4.97
CA ARG A 23 5.94 -2.49 6.22
C ARG A 23 6.93 -1.78 7.13
N ASP A 24 8.12 -2.35 7.29
CA ASP A 24 9.17 -1.82 8.16
C ASP A 24 9.70 -0.47 7.64
N LYS A 25 9.94 -0.36 6.34
CA LYS A 25 10.38 0.91 5.71
C LYS A 25 9.35 2.02 5.81
N LEU A 26 8.07 1.68 5.85
CA LEU A 26 6.96 2.64 5.93
C LEU A 26 6.39 2.80 7.35
N ASP A 27 6.95 2.10 8.36
CA ASP A 27 6.42 1.98 9.73
C ASP A 27 4.89 1.75 9.74
N LEU A 28 4.44 0.76 8.96
CA LEU A 28 3.03 0.40 8.86
C LEU A 28 2.65 -0.53 10.01
N ARG A 29 1.62 -0.13 10.76
CA ARG A 29 1.08 -0.89 11.89
C ARG A 29 -0.37 -1.26 11.65
N THR A 30 -0.84 -2.28 12.35
CA THR A 30 -2.26 -2.65 12.33
C THR A 30 -3.12 -1.44 12.70
N GLY A 31 -4.11 -1.14 11.85
CA GLY A 31 -5.01 0.01 12.02
C GLY A 31 -4.58 1.29 11.30
N ASP A 32 -3.35 1.36 10.80
CA ASP A 32 -2.90 2.47 9.96
C ASP A 32 -3.76 2.55 8.68
N LYS A 33 -4.08 3.78 8.27
CA LYS A 33 -4.69 4.04 6.97
C LYS A 33 -3.59 4.23 5.93
N ILE A 34 -3.74 3.51 4.83
CA ILE A 34 -2.77 3.43 3.75
C ILE A 34 -3.42 3.97 2.49
N GLU A 35 -2.68 4.77 1.73
CA GLU A 35 -3.06 5.19 0.40
C GLU A 35 -2.34 4.33 -0.64
N ILE A 36 -3.08 3.86 -1.63
CA ILE A 36 -2.56 3.05 -2.73
C ILE A 36 -2.88 3.77 -4.03
N SER A 37 -1.85 4.18 -4.77
CA SER A 37 -2.00 4.83 -6.06
C SER A 37 -1.55 3.88 -7.17
N LEU A 38 -2.41 3.71 -8.18
CA LEU A 38 -2.08 2.99 -9.40
C LEU A 38 -1.17 3.86 -10.27
N LYS A 39 0.08 3.44 -10.48
CA LYS A 39 1.01 4.19 -11.34
C LYS A 39 0.87 3.78 -12.81
N LYS A 40 0.81 2.47 -13.08
CA LYS A 40 0.82 1.94 -14.44
C LYS A 40 0.38 0.48 -14.49
N ILE A 41 -0.33 0.12 -15.57
CA ILE A 41 -0.60 -1.27 -15.94
C ILE A 41 -0.03 -1.49 -17.35
N LYS A 42 0.95 -2.38 -17.49
CA LYS A 42 1.45 -2.83 -18.79
C LYS A 42 1.88 -4.28 -18.73
N SER A 43 1.54 -5.07 -19.75
CA SER A 43 2.08 -6.42 -19.98
C SER A 43 2.06 -7.31 -18.73
N LYS A 44 0.90 -7.48 -18.09
CA LYS A 44 0.70 -8.28 -16.87
C LYS A 44 1.47 -7.79 -15.63
N ARG A 45 2.01 -6.57 -15.67
CA ARG A 45 2.68 -5.91 -14.55
C ARG A 45 1.82 -4.76 -14.04
N LEU A 46 1.62 -4.77 -12.73
CA LEU A 46 0.98 -3.72 -11.96
C LEU A 46 2.06 -2.94 -11.19
N GLU A 47 2.17 -1.64 -11.45
CA GLU A 47 3.01 -0.74 -10.67
C GLU A 47 2.13 0.08 -9.73
N ILE A 48 2.33 -0.08 -8.41
CA ILE A 48 1.64 0.67 -7.37
C ILE A 48 2.62 1.45 -6.52
N VAL A 49 2.12 2.55 -5.95
CA VAL A 49 2.78 3.29 -4.88
C VAL A 49 1.95 3.10 -3.62
N ILE A 50 2.62 2.78 -2.51
CA ILE A 50 2.02 2.63 -1.19
C ILE A 50 2.60 3.72 -0.31
N SER A 51 1.75 4.49 0.34
CA SER A 51 2.13 5.52 1.30
C SER A 51 1.30 5.41 2.57
N LYS A 52 1.95 5.67 3.72
CA LYS A 52 1.22 5.93 4.97
C LYS A 52 0.49 7.26 4.80
N ASN A 53 -0.82 7.28 5.02
CA ASN A 53 -1.59 8.52 4.90
C ASN A 53 -1.76 9.12 6.31
N PRO A 54 -1.03 10.19 6.69
CA PRO A 54 -1.22 10.83 8.00
C PRO A 54 -2.47 11.72 8.06
N LEU A 55 -3.00 12.14 6.92
CA LEU A 55 -4.10 13.09 6.80
C LEU A 55 -5.48 12.45 7.01
N TYR A 56 -5.57 11.12 7.10
CA TYR A 56 -6.84 10.43 7.41
C TYR A 56 -7.46 10.92 8.73
N LYS A 57 -6.64 11.38 9.69
CA LYS A 57 -7.11 11.91 10.96
C LYS A 57 -7.87 13.22 10.78
N LEU A 58 -7.50 14.03 9.77
CA LEU A 58 -8.16 15.30 9.48
C LEU A 58 -9.49 15.09 8.75
N LEU A 59 -9.62 14.03 7.95
CA LEU A 59 -10.87 13.70 7.27
C LEU A 59 -11.98 13.30 8.25
N LYS A 60 -11.63 12.69 9.39
CA LYS A 60 -12.60 12.33 10.43
C LYS A 60 -13.14 13.52 11.24
N VAL A 61 -12.44 14.66 11.26
CA VAL A 61 -12.85 15.85 12.04
C VAL A 61 -13.99 16.61 11.36
N ASN A 62 -14.24 16.38 10.08
CA ASN A 62 -15.31 17.03 9.31
C ASN A 62 -16.58 16.18 9.16
N GLU A 63 -16.65 15.00 9.80
CA GLU A 63 -17.82 14.11 9.79
C GLU A 63 -18.59 14.09 11.13
N GLU A 64 -18.25 14.97 12.07
CA GLU A 64 -19.00 15.26 13.32
C GLU A 64 -19.60 16.68 13.29
#